data_AF-A0A8J6GKI2-F1
#
_entry.id   AF-A0A8J6GKI2-F1
#
_cell.length_a   1.000
_cell.length_b   1.000
_cell.length_c   1.000
_cell.angle_alpha   90.00
_cell.angle_beta   90.00
_cell.angle_gamma   90.00
#
_symmetry.space_group_name_H-M   'P 1'
#
loop_
_entity.id
_entity.type
_entity.pdbx_description
1 polymer ?
#
loop_
_entity_poly.entity_id
_entity_poly.type
_entity_poly.pdbx_seq_one_letter_code
_entity_poly.pdbx_strand_id
1 'polypeptide(L)'
;MEEYERNLGEMVAQLRNSSETAKRKCEVNLQLWLSNKRSLSPWGYSINHDPSRIPADLPEARCLCLGCVNPFTMQEDRSMVSVPVFSQVPVRRRLCPPPPRPGPCRHRVVMETIAVGCTCIF
;
A
#
# COMPACT_ATOMS: atom_id res chain seq x y z
N MET A 1 9.67 17.25 0.87
CA MET A 1 8.39 16.88 0.22
C MET A 1 8.65 16.41 -1.20
N GLU A 2 9.36 17.18 -2.03
CA GLU A 2 9.70 16.79 -3.41
C GLU A 2 10.48 15.48 -3.51
N GLU A 3 11.48 15.25 -2.64
CA GLU A 3 12.20 13.97 -2.59
C GLU A 3 11.30 12.79 -2.23
N TYR A 4 10.36 12.98 -1.30
CA TYR A 4 9.39 11.96 -0.94
C TYR A 4 8.47 11.63 -2.12
N GLU A 5 7.95 12.65 -2.82
CA GLU A 5 7.13 12.48 -4.02
C GLU A 5 7.89 11.76 -5.14
N ARG A 6 9.18 12.09 -5.34
CA ARG A 6 10.06 11.42 -6.29
C ARG A 6 10.26 9.95 -5.96
N ASN A 7 10.64 9.64 -4.72
CA ASN A 7 10.87 8.26 -4.27
C ASN A 7 9.58 7.43 -4.40
N LEU A 8 8.43 8.03 -4.12
CA LEU A 8 7.13 7.37 -4.29
C LEU A 8 6.79 7.12 -5.75
N GLY A 9 7.09 8.07 -6.64
CA GLY A 9 6.94 7.91 -8.08
C GLY A 9 7.80 6.78 -8.64
N GLU A 10 9.04 6.67 -8.19
CA GLU A 10 9.94 5.56 -8.56
C GLU A 10 9.39 4.20 -8.10
N MET A 11 8.91 4.13 -6.85
CA MET A 11 8.27 2.91 -6.33
C MET A 11 7.03 2.53 -7.14
N VAL A 12 6.16 3.48 -7.47
CA VAL A 12 4.96 3.23 -8.29
C VAL A 12 5.35 2.75 -9.69
N ALA A 13 6.38 3.34 -10.32
CA ALA A 13 6.86 2.91 -11.62
C ALA A 13 7.38 1.47 -11.60
N GLN A 14 8.14 1.10 -10.57
CA GLN A 14 8.59 -0.29 -10.38
C GLN A 14 7.42 -1.26 -10.23
N LEU A 15 6.40 -0.90 -9.43
CA LEU A 15 5.22 -1.74 -9.21
C LEU A 15 4.41 -1.93 -10.50
N ARG A 16 4.23 -0.88 -11.32
CA ARG A 16 3.56 -0.95 -12.62
C ARG A 16 4.30 -1.85 -13.61
N ASN A 17 5.64 -1.84 -13.57
CA ASN A 17 6.47 -2.65 -14.44
C ASN A 17 6.62 -4.11 -13.95
N SER A 18 6.28 -4.38 -12.69
CA SER A 18 6.30 -5.74 -12.15
C SER A 18 5.05 -6.51 -12.60
N SER A 19 5.24 -7.71 -13.16
CA SER A 19 4.14 -8.65 -13.49
C SER A 19 3.54 -9.33 -12.25
N GLU A 20 4.00 -8.96 -11.04
CA GLU A 20 3.63 -9.57 -9.77
C GLU A 20 2.31 -9.08 -9.19
N THR A 21 1.77 -7.98 -9.72
CA THR A 21 0.48 -7.41 -9.30
C THR A 21 -0.71 -8.36 -9.47
N ALA A 22 -0.53 -9.47 -10.22
CA ALA A 22 -1.61 -10.40 -10.57
C ALA A 22 -1.72 -11.67 -9.71
N LYS A 23 -0.69 -12.06 -8.94
CA LYS A 23 -0.72 -13.34 -8.20
C LYS A 23 -0.93 -13.12 -6.70
N ARG A 24 -2.21 -13.08 -6.30
CA ARG A 24 -2.64 -13.09 -4.89
C ARG A 24 -2.50 -14.48 -4.27
N LYS A 25 -1.30 -15.04 -4.28
CA LYS A 25 -1.06 -16.33 -3.65
C LYS A 25 -0.51 -16.11 -2.25
N CYS A 26 -1.15 -16.73 -1.26
CA CYS A 26 -0.68 -16.77 0.11
C CYS A 26 0.55 -17.68 0.17
N GLU A 27 1.73 -17.13 -0.14
CA GLU A 27 3.00 -17.84 -0.15
C GLU A 27 4.11 -16.96 0.39
N VAL A 28 5.00 -17.57 1.15
CA VAL A 28 6.27 -16.96 1.54
C VAL A 28 7.38 -17.51 0.68
N ASN A 29 8.33 -16.64 0.33
CA ASN A 29 9.53 -17.04 -0.36
C ASN A 29 10.76 -16.65 0.45
N LEU A 30 11.36 -17.65 1.11
CA LEU A 30 12.53 -17.45 1.97
C LEU A 30 13.83 -17.14 1.20
N GLN A 31 13.87 -17.40 -0.10
CA GLN A 31 15.02 -17.11 -0.96
C GLN A 31 15.02 -15.66 -1.46
N LEU A 32 13.89 -14.96 -1.37
CA LEU A 32 13.77 -13.56 -1.76
C LEU A 32 14.05 -12.66 -0.56
N TRP A 33 14.85 -11.60 -0.74
CA TRP A 33 15.14 -10.62 0.32
C TRP A 33 14.04 -9.57 0.54
N LEU A 34 12.95 -9.67 -0.21
CA LEU A 34 11.81 -8.76 -0.16
C LEU A 34 10.98 -8.98 1.11
N SER A 35 10.96 -7.99 2.00
CA SER A 35 10.28 -8.06 3.30
C SER A 35 8.81 -8.49 3.18
N ASN A 36 8.10 -8.01 2.15
CA ASN A 36 6.70 -8.31 1.92
C ASN A 36 6.42 -9.77 1.51
N LYS A 37 7.44 -10.52 1.08
CA LYS A 37 7.35 -11.95 0.71
C LYS A 37 7.98 -12.89 1.72
N ARG A 38 8.77 -12.38 2.66
CA ARG A 38 9.36 -13.15 3.77
C ARG A 38 8.55 -13.10 5.05
N SER A 39 7.64 -12.13 5.17
CA SER A 39 6.76 -11.99 6.33
C SER A 39 5.85 -13.21 6.49
N LEU A 40 5.54 -13.59 7.74
CA LEU A 40 4.50 -14.59 8.02
C LEU A 40 3.12 -14.09 7.57
N SER A 41 2.92 -12.78 7.50
CA SER A 41 1.73 -12.14 6.93
C SER A 41 2.13 -11.44 5.62
N PRO A 42 2.37 -12.17 4.52
CA PRO A 42 2.89 -11.57 3.29
C PRO A 42 1.87 -10.61 2.66
N TRP A 43 2.38 -9.59 1.96
CA TRP A 43 1.55 -8.59 1.29
C TRP A 43 2.02 -8.29 -0.13
N GLY A 44 1.06 -7.95 -0.98
CA GLY A 44 1.31 -7.31 -2.28
C GLY A 44 1.03 -5.82 -2.19
N TYR A 45 1.47 -5.05 -3.19
CA TYR A 45 1.08 -3.65 -3.33
C TYR A 45 0.04 -3.51 -4.44
N SER A 46 -0.95 -2.66 -4.19
CA SER A 46 -1.91 -2.16 -5.17
C SER A 46 -1.75 -0.65 -5.32
N ILE A 47 -2.03 -0.11 -6.49
CA ILE A 47 -1.94 1.32 -6.72
C ILE A 47 -3.28 1.96 -6.35
N ASN A 48 -3.27 2.80 -5.32
CA ASN A 48 -4.37 3.66 -4.93
C ASN A 48 -4.29 4.94 -5.77
N HIS A 49 -5.13 5.06 -6.79
CA HIS A 49 -5.16 6.20 -7.71
C HIS A 49 -6.25 7.20 -7.32
N ASP A 50 -5.87 8.46 -7.06
CA ASP A 50 -6.77 9.59 -6.83
C ASP A 50 -6.31 10.80 -7.66
N PRO A 51 -7.02 11.19 -8.72
CA PRO A 51 -6.63 12.31 -9.59
C PRO A 51 -6.74 13.68 -8.91
N SER A 52 -7.39 13.78 -7.74
CA SER A 52 -7.52 15.02 -6.98
C SER A 52 -6.38 15.26 -5.97
N ARG A 53 -5.44 14.31 -5.90
CA ARG A 53 -4.33 14.25 -4.96
C ARG A 53 -2.98 14.34 -5.68
N ILE A 54 -1.99 14.92 -5.02
CA ILE A 54 -0.58 14.90 -5.43
C ILE A 54 0.22 14.28 -4.28
N PRO A 55 0.97 13.18 -4.51
CA PRO A 55 0.99 12.40 -5.76
C PRO A 55 -0.35 11.65 -5.99
N ALA A 56 -0.73 11.48 -7.26
CA ALA A 56 -2.01 10.86 -7.62
C ALA A 56 -2.02 9.36 -7.27
N ASP A 57 -0.88 8.70 -7.42
CA ASP A 57 -0.71 7.28 -7.13
C ASP A 57 0.01 7.07 -5.80
N LEU A 58 -0.60 6.30 -4.90
CA LEU A 58 0.04 5.80 -3.70
C LEU A 58 0.13 4.26 -3.75
N PRO A 59 1.29 3.65 -3.40
CA PRO A 59 1.38 2.22 -3.22
C PRO A 59 0.74 1.82 -1.88
N GLU A 60 -0.29 0.98 -1.94
CA GLU A 60 -1.04 0.53 -0.78
C GLU A 60 -0.97 -0.99 -0.63
N ALA A 61 -0.52 -1.45 0.53
CA ALA A 61 -0.34 -2.86 0.85
C ALA A 61 -1.69 -3.60 0.96
N ARG A 62 -1.72 -4.84 0.49
CA ARG A 62 -2.82 -5.78 0.67
C ARG A 62 -2.31 -7.13 1.12
N CYS A 63 -2.84 -7.63 2.23
CA CYS A 63 -2.47 -8.94 2.75
C CYS A 63 -2.86 -10.02 1.75
N LEU A 64 -1.95 -10.97 1.52
CA LEU A 64 -2.15 -12.07 0.57
C LEU A 64 -2.85 -13.27 1.24
N CYS A 65 -2.79 -13.34 2.57
CA CYS A 65 -3.39 -14.38 3.40
C CYS A 65 -4.50 -13.79 4.28
N LEU A 66 -5.47 -14.61 4.65
CA LEU A 66 -6.42 -14.29 5.72
C LEU A 66 -5.82 -14.65 7.07
N GLY A 67 -5.21 -15.84 7.15
CA GLY A 67 -4.40 -16.29 8.27
C GLY A 67 -2.95 -15.84 8.18
N CYS A 68 -2.06 -16.47 8.92
CA CYS A 68 -0.62 -16.26 8.82
C CYS A 68 0.07 -17.52 8.31
N VAL A 69 1.18 -17.38 7.61
CA VAL A 69 1.98 -18.51 7.16
C VAL A 69 2.77 -19.07 8.33
N ASN A 70 2.62 -20.36 8.60
CA ASN A 70 3.41 -21.07 9.59
C ASN A 70 4.83 -21.34 9.01
N PRO A 71 5.90 -20.94 9.71
CA PRO A 71 7.26 -21.03 9.18
C PRO A 71 7.79 -22.46 9.06
N PHE A 72 7.17 -23.43 9.76
CA PHE A 72 7.59 -24.84 9.73
C PHE A 72 6.86 -25.63 8.65
N THR A 73 5.57 -25.36 8.43
CA THR A 73 4.76 -26.09 7.44
C THR A 73 4.68 -25.38 6.10
N MET A 74 5.02 -24.08 6.04
CA MET A 74 4.81 -23.19 4.88
C MET A 74 3.34 -23.11 4.43
N GLN A 75 2.40 -23.39 5.33
CA GLN A 75 0.97 -23.33 5.06
C GLN A 75 0.30 -22.20 5.83
N GLU A 76 -0.83 -21.72 5.32
CA GLU A 76 -1.67 -20.76 6.03
C GLU A 76 -2.28 -21.41 7.28
N ASP A 77 -1.95 -20.84 8.44
CA ASP A 77 -2.56 -21.11 9.73
C ASP A 77 -3.64 -20.04 10.01
N ARG A 78 -4.88 -20.49 10.17
CA ARG A 78 -6.05 -19.62 10.39
C ARG A 78 -6.41 -19.45 11.87
N SER A 79 -5.59 -19.96 12.79
CA SER A 79 -5.68 -19.62 14.21
C SER A 79 -5.17 -18.21 14.52
N MET A 80 -4.45 -17.61 13.58
CA MET A 80 -3.97 -16.23 13.61
C MET A 80 -4.54 -15.48 12.40
N VAL A 81 -4.47 -14.15 12.41
CA VAL A 81 -5.03 -13.29 11.36
C VAL A 81 -3.97 -12.34 10.82
N SER A 82 -3.86 -12.26 9.49
CA SER A 82 -3.10 -11.21 8.82
C SER A 82 -3.92 -9.93 8.74
N VAL A 83 -3.43 -8.85 9.36
CA VAL A 83 -4.10 -7.54 9.33
C VAL A 83 -3.20 -6.47 8.72
N PRO A 84 -3.76 -5.53 7.94
CA PRO A 84 -2.98 -4.43 7.38
C PRO A 84 -2.49 -3.47 8.47
N VAL A 85 -1.26 -3.00 8.31
CA VAL A 85 -0.65 -1.96 9.15
C VAL A 85 -0.76 -0.64 8.42
N PHE A 86 -1.30 0.38 9.10
CA PHE A 86 -1.55 1.69 8.53
C PHE A 86 -0.52 2.73 8.97
N SER A 87 -0.22 3.68 8.09
CA SER A 87 0.60 4.85 8.40
C SER A 87 -0.02 6.11 7.77
N GLN A 88 0.32 7.27 8.32
CA GLN A 88 -0.10 8.57 7.79
C GLN A 88 0.94 9.11 6.81
N VAL A 89 0.48 9.47 5.62
CA VAL A 89 1.31 10.06 4.57
C VAL A 89 0.81 11.46 4.21
N PRO A 90 1.71 12.46 4.07
CA PRO A 90 1.32 13.81 3.67
C PRO A 90 1.05 13.85 2.17
N VAL A 91 -0.12 14.37 1.80
CA VAL A 91 -0.52 14.53 0.40
C VAL A 91 -1.14 15.90 0.15
N ARG A 92 -1.01 16.41 -1.07
CA ARG A 92 -1.60 17.70 -1.46
C ARG A 92 -2.91 17.46 -2.19
N ARG A 93 -4.03 17.88 -1.61
CA ARG A 93 -5.34 17.83 -2.25
C ARG A 93 -5.70 19.17 -2.87
N ARG A 94 -6.29 19.13 -4.07
CA ARG A 94 -6.90 20.29 -4.71
C ARG A 94 -8.33 20.44 -4.21
N LEU A 95 -8.56 21.43 -3.34
CA LEU A 95 -9.87 21.77 -2.81
C LEU A 95 -10.48 22.88 -3.66
N CYS A 96 -11.45 22.51 -4.51
CA CYS A 96 -12.26 23.45 -5.28
C CYS A 96 -13.59 23.71 -4.55
N PRO A 97 -14.12 24.94 -4.57
CA PRO A 97 -15.46 25.21 -4.07
C PRO A 97 -16.51 24.33 -4.79
N PRO A 98 -17.50 23.78 -4.06
CA PRO A 98 -18.55 23.01 -4.69
C PRO A 98 -19.45 23.93 -5.55
N PRO A 99 -19.98 23.44 -6.69
CA PRO A 99 -20.97 24.17 -7.46
C PRO A 99 -22.18 24.55 -6.59
N PRO A 100 -22.77 25.75 -6.74
CA PRO A 100 -22.51 26.78 -7.75
C PRO A 100 -21.50 27.85 -7.30
N ARG A 101 -20.75 27.67 -6.21
CA ARG A 101 -19.89 28.72 -5.65
C ARG A 101 -18.66 28.95 -6.54
N PRO A 102 -18.49 30.12 -7.18
CA PRO A 102 -17.26 30.42 -7.90
C PRO A 102 -16.14 30.74 -6.90
N GLY A 103 -14.94 30.24 -7.15
CA GLY A 103 -13.76 30.58 -6.37
C GLY A 103 -12.53 29.77 -6.77
N PRO A 104 -11.31 30.24 -6.45
CA PRO A 104 -10.08 29.56 -6.83
C PRO A 104 -9.93 28.25 -6.06
N CYS A 105 -9.50 27.20 -6.74
CA CYS A 105 -9.10 25.98 -6.08
C CYS A 105 -7.81 26.22 -5.28
N ARG A 106 -7.78 25.76 -4.03
CA ARG A 106 -6.61 25.86 -3.16
C ARG A 106 -5.99 24.48 -2.97
N HIS A 107 -4.66 24.42 -2.88
CA HIS A 107 -3.98 23.20 -2.48
C HIS A 107 -3.79 23.20 -0.98
N ARG A 108 -4.09 22.08 -0.33
CA ARG A 108 -3.85 21.88 1.10
C ARG A 108 -3.13 20.57 1.32
N VAL A 109 -2.14 20.58 2.21
CA VAL A 109 -1.51 19.36 2.70
C VAL A 109 -2.43 18.72 3.73
N VAL A 110 -2.77 17.46 3.52
CA VAL A 110 -3.62 16.65 4.40
C VAL A 110 -2.89 15.33 4.65
N MET A 111 -3.06 14.76 5.84
CA MET A 111 -2.55 13.42 6.15
C MET A 111 -3.57 12.39 5.69
N GLU A 112 -3.17 11.48 4.79
CA GLU A 112 -3.98 10.33 4.39
C GLU A 112 -3.44 9.06 5.05
N THR A 113 -4.36 8.17 5.40
CA THR A 113 -4.01 6.88 6.00
C THR A 113 -3.93 5.83 4.90
N ILE A 114 -2.79 5.17 4.75
CA ILE A 114 -2.58 4.09 3.78
C ILE A 114 -2.04 2.85 4.47
N ALA A 115 -2.37 1.68 3.93
CA ALA A 115 -1.73 0.42 4.36
C ALA A 115 -0.29 0.34 3.82
N VAL A 116 0.68 0.13 4.70
CA VAL A 116 2.12 0.04 4.35
C VAL A 116 2.68 -1.38 4.41
N GLY A 117 1.96 -2.29 5.06
CA GLY A 117 2.31 -3.71 5.14
C GLY A 117 1.22 -4.50 5.84
N CYS A 118 1.52 -5.74 6.19
CA CYS A 118 0.65 -6.59 7.01
C CYS A 118 1.42 -7.19 8.17
N THR A 119 0.74 -7.36 9.30
CA THR A 119 1.26 -8.03 10.49
C THR A 119 0.39 -9.24 10.84
N CYS A 120 0.98 -10.19 11.55
CA CYS A 120 0.28 -11.36 12.07
C CYS A 120 -0.12 -11.12 13.53
N ILE A 121 -1.38 -11.34 13.86
CA ILE A 121 -1.92 -11.22 15.22
C ILE A 121 -2.71 -12.46 15.61
N PHE A 122 -2.85 -12.71 16.92
CA PHE A 122 -3.72 -13.76 17.47
C PHE A 122 -5.17 -13.28 17.57
#